data_AF-A0A937CX70-F1
#
_entry.id   AF-A0A937CX70-F1
#
_cell.length_a   1.000
_cell.length_b   1.000
_cell.length_c   1.000
_cell.angle_alpha   90.00
_cell.angle_beta   90.00
_cell.angle_gamma   90.00
#
_symmetry.space_group_name_H-M   'P 1'
#
loop_
_entity.id
_entity.type
_entity.pdbx_description
1 polymer ?
#
loop_
_entity_poly.entity_id
_entity_poly.type
_entity_poly.pdbx_seq_one_letter_code
_entity_poly.pdbx_strand_id
1 'polypeptide(L)'
;MHANQYFTSVTRLNSAITVARLDAKVQATRDHGRGCLISRGAWIKVYDLGDNVIRGDADPWEWTGKAAQLRELAALLQCPRVGRIAIDGGFNWAANPRDFAYGAYKPCASDWEVVFGEREPLQVAPLPGQDASVGGDALDVRARVLAQFKDTLRQAQEELDSLPHGRLAYVVTCESMPLKFDISDQGVSDPTSVRPWNATRFSRPDATLVAANTSNGNGKVGEVHTLKGAIESQIDTLRKLIAIVTAG
;
A
#
# COMPACT_ATOMS: atom_id res chain seq x y z
N MET A 1 5.76 -18.53 -8.33
CA MET A 1 5.11 -18.37 -7.01
C MET A 1 6.15 -17.96 -5.99
N HIS A 2 6.67 -16.73 -6.11
CA HIS A 2 7.42 -16.11 -5.02
C HIS A 2 6.54 -14.99 -4.48
N ALA A 3 6.33 -15.00 -3.17
CA ALA A 3 5.40 -14.13 -2.49
C ALA A 3 5.72 -12.66 -2.75
N ASN A 4 4.69 -11.86 -3.09
CA ASN A 4 4.72 -10.40 -3.04
C ASN A 4 5.29 -9.98 -1.69
N GLN A 5 6.59 -9.68 -1.62
CA GLN A 5 7.24 -9.41 -0.36
C GLN A 5 6.91 -7.99 0.05
N TYR A 6 5.76 -7.84 0.68
CA TYR A 6 5.28 -6.58 1.21
C TYR A 6 5.70 -6.47 2.69
N PHE A 7 6.45 -5.42 3.03
CA PHE A 7 6.85 -5.18 4.41
C PHE A 7 5.66 -4.67 5.23
N THR A 8 5.16 -5.48 6.16
CA THR A 8 4.05 -5.11 7.05
C THR A 8 4.48 -4.27 8.26
N SER A 9 5.78 -4.03 8.43
CA SER A 9 6.35 -3.32 9.59
C SER A 9 7.48 -2.40 9.17
N VAL A 10 7.44 -1.16 9.68
CA VAL A 10 8.51 -0.16 9.52
C VAL A 10 9.84 -0.71 10.02
N THR A 11 9.82 -1.39 11.16
CA THR A 11 11.02 -1.97 11.77
C THR A 11 11.67 -2.97 10.82
N ARG A 12 10.88 -3.87 10.22
CA ARG A 12 11.42 -4.86 9.27
C ARG A 12 11.99 -4.21 8.01
N LEU A 13 11.30 -3.21 7.46
CA LEU A 13 11.78 -2.48 6.28
C LEU A 13 13.08 -1.72 6.58
N ASN A 14 13.14 -1.01 7.72
CA ASN A 14 14.35 -0.30 8.15
C ASN A 14 15.50 -1.27 8.42
N SER A 15 15.24 -2.46 8.97
CA SER A 15 16.26 -3.51 9.13
C SER A 15 16.79 -3.97 7.77
N ALA A 16 15.92 -4.25 6.79
CA ALA A 16 16.33 -4.63 5.45
C ALA A 16 17.17 -3.54 4.76
N ILE A 17 16.75 -2.28 4.86
CA ILE A 17 17.52 -1.12 4.37
C ILE A 17 18.89 -1.03 5.05
N THR A 18 18.94 -1.26 6.37
CA THR A 18 20.21 -1.22 7.11
C THR A 18 21.17 -2.31 6.64
N VAL A 19 20.67 -3.52 6.39
CA VAL A 19 21.46 -4.63 5.86
C VAL A 19 21.98 -4.31 4.45
N ALA A 20 21.09 -3.94 3.52
CA ALA A 20 21.46 -3.61 2.14
C ALA A 20 22.48 -2.44 2.08
N ARG A 21 22.28 -1.43 2.93
CA ARG A 21 23.21 -0.29 3.06
C ARG A 21 24.57 -0.73 3.62
N LEU A 22 24.61 -1.63 4.60
CA LEU A 22 25.86 -2.15 5.16
C LEU A 22 26.62 -2.95 4.10
N ASP A 23 25.92 -3.79 3.35
CA ASP A 23 26.51 -4.58 2.26
C ASP A 23 27.10 -3.67 1.17
N ALA A 24 26.37 -2.64 0.74
CA ALA A 24 26.89 -1.66 -0.21
C ALA A 24 28.10 -0.88 0.35
N LYS A 25 28.14 -0.58 1.65
CA LYS A 25 29.30 0.06 2.28
C LYS A 25 30.53 -0.86 2.24
N VAL A 26 30.35 -2.14 2.57
CA VAL A 26 31.40 -3.16 2.50
C VAL A 26 31.90 -3.29 1.05
N GLN A 27 30.98 -3.33 0.09
CA GLN A 27 31.30 -3.39 -1.34
C GLN A 27 32.16 -2.20 -1.80
N ALA A 28 31.74 -0.97 -1.49
CA ALA A 28 32.50 0.22 -1.88
C ALA A 28 33.90 0.25 -1.23
N THR A 29 34.02 -0.21 0.02
CA THR A 29 35.32 -0.28 0.71
C THR A 29 36.23 -1.32 0.07
N ARG A 30 35.68 -2.46 -0.37
CA ARG A 30 36.43 -3.50 -1.09
C ARG A 30 36.92 -3.01 -2.44
N ASP A 31 36.07 -2.34 -3.21
CA ASP A 31 36.36 -1.96 -4.60
C ASP A 31 37.27 -0.72 -4.71
N HIS A 32 37.25 0.15 -3.69
CA HIS A 32 37.99 1.42 -3.70
C HIS A 32 39.09 1.53 -2.65
N GLY A 33 39.19 0.57 -1.74
CA GLY A 33 40.20 0.55 -0.69
C GLY A 33 39.97 1.62 0.38
N ARG A 34 41.07 2.07 1.01
CA ARG A 34 41.02 3.06 2.10
C ARG A 34 40.58 4.42 1.55
N GLY A 35 39.58 5.01 2.19
CA GLY A 35 39.08 6.34 1.85
C GLY A 35 37.88 6.71 2.72
N CYS A 36 37.10 7.68 2.24
CA CYS A 36 35.90 8.18 2.88
C CYS A 36 34.68 7.88 2.01
N LEU A 37 33.58 7.48 2.65
CA LEU A 37 32.29 7.24 2.01
C LEU A 37 31.28 8.27 2.52
N ILE A 38 30.49 8.83 1.60
CA ILE A 38 29.32 9.64 1.95
C ILE A 38 28.08 8.96 1.39
N SER A 39 27.05 8.80 2.23
CA SER A 39 25.78 8.21 1.80
C SER A 39 25.05 9.17 0.87
N ARG A 40 24.42 8.61 -0.16
CA ARG A 40 23.53 9.36 -1.05
C ARG A 40 22.09 9.45 -0.54
N GLY A 41 21.79 8.97 0.67
CA GLY A 41 20.44 8.95 1.24
C GLY A 41 19.69 7.65 0.99
N ALA A 42 18.36 7.70 1.15
CA ALA A 42 17.43 6.63 0.82
C ALA A 42 16.23 7.24 0.08
N TRP A 43 16.03 6.86 -1.17
CA TRP A 43 15.05 7.46 -2.05
C TRP A 43 14.03 6.43 -2.49
N ILE A 44 12.76 6.82 -2.50
CA ILE A 44 11.63 6.00 -2.89
C ILE A 44 11.45 6.15 -4.40
N LYS A 45 11.42 5.03 -5.11
CA LYS A 45 11.06 4.97 -6.53
C LYS A 45 9.83 4.10 -6.71
N VAL A 46 8.89 4.64 -7.49
CA VAL A 46 7.67 3.93 -7.88
C VAL A 46 7.75 3.65 -9.37
N TYR A 47 7.61 2.38 -9.72
CA TYR A 47 7.67 1.88 -11.08
C TYR A 47 6.29 1.45 -11.54
N ASP A 48 6.00 1.64 -12.82
CA ASP A 48 4.85 1.00 -13.46
C ASP A 48 5.08 -0.49 -13.74
N LEU A 49 4.15 -1.14 -14.43
CA LEU A 49 4.24 -2.57 -14.79
C LEU A 49 5.31 -2.86 -15.85
N GLY A 50 5.86 -1.85 -16.52
CA GLY A 50 6.93 -1.97 -17.50
C GLY A 50 8.28 -1.48 -16.97
N ASP A 51 8.45 -1.43 -15.64
CA ASP A 51 9.64 -0.94 -14.94
C ASP A 51 10.04 0.52 -15.26
N ASN A 52 9.10 1.35 -15.74
CA ASN A 52 9.35 2.77 -15.92
C ASN A 52 9.11 3.52 -14.60
N VAL A 53 10.04 4.40 -14.22
CA VAL A 53 9.86 5.23 -13.03
C VAL A 53 8.77 6.27 -13.27
N ILE A 54 7.67 6.15 -12.53
CA ILE A 54 6.53 7.08 -12.59
C ILE A 54 6.54 8.11 -11.45
N ARG A 55 7.33 7.86 -10.39
CA ARG A 55 7.55 8.81 -9.29
C ARG A 55 8.90 8.53 -8.61
N GLY A 56 9.58 9.59 -8.17
CA GLY A 56 10.81 9.52 -7.38
C GLY A 56 12.11 9.88 -8.12
N ASP A 57 12.08 10.06 -9.44
CA ASP A 57 13.26 10.47 -10.23
C ASP A 57 13.33 11.99 -10.40
N ALA A 58 12.33 12.59 -11.06
CA ALA A 58 12.26 14.04 -11.27
C ALA A 58 11.83 14.83 -10.01
N ASP A 59 11.11 14.19 -9.09
CA ASP A 59 10.68 14.75 -7.81
C ASP A 59 11.21 13.86 -6.69
N PRO A 60 12.37 14.21 -6.09
CA PRO A 60 13.04 13.37 -5.10
C PRO A 60 12.15 13.07 -3.90
N TRP A 61 11.98 11.79 -3.60
CA TRP A 61 11.12 11.36 -2.50
C TRP A 61 11.90 10.57 -1.45
N GLU A 62 12.32 11.24 -0.38
CA GLU A 62 13.17 10.62 0.65
C GLU A 62 12.39 9.67 1.57
N TRP A 63 12.97 8.50 1.86
CA TRP A 63 12.50 7.61 2.91
C TRP A 63 12.96 8.09 4.30
N THR A 64 12.00 8.49 5.14
CA THR A 64 12.24 9.01 6.50
C THR A 64 12.12 7.96 7.60
N GLY A 65 11.79 6.71 7.26
CA GLY A 65 11.64 5.64 8.25
C GLY A 65 10.36 5.72 9.10
N LYS A 66 9.34 6.47 8.66
CA LYS A 66 8.09 6.70 9.42
C LYS A 66 6.96 5.77 8.99
N ALA A 67 6.11 5.40 9.94
CA ALA A 67 4.91 4.57 9.69
C ALA A 67 3.90 5.20 8.72
N ALA A 68 3.83 6.53 8.67
CA ALA A 68 3.00 7.23 7.70
C ALA A 68 3.43 6.93 6.26
N GLN A 69 4.73 6.98 5.96
CA GLN A 69 5.24 6.65 4.62
C GLN A 69 5.04 5.17 4.30
N LEU A 70 5.24 4.26 5.26
CA LEU A 70 4.95 2.83 5.02
C LEU A 70 3.50 2.62 4.54
N ARG A 71 2.53 3.28 5.18
CA ARG A 71 1.12 3.23 4.78
C ARG A 71 0.88 3.87 3.41
N GLU A 72 1.57 4.95 3.08
CA GLU A 72 1.50 5.56 1.74
C GLU A 72 2.02 4.60 0.67
N LEU A 73 3.16 3.95 0.89
CA LEU A 73 3.70 2.94 -0.03
C LEU A 73 2.75 1.74 -0.15
N ALA A 74 2.09 1.34 0.95
CA ALA A 74 0.99 0.36 0.94
C ALA A 74 -0.08 0.70 -0.07
N ALA A 75 -0.62 1.91 0.05
CA ALA A 75 -1.73 2.38 -0.74
C ALA A 75 -1.32 2.50 -2.22
N LEU A 76 -0.11 2.99 -2.50
CA LEU A 76 0.41 3.08 -3.86
C LEU A 76 0.53 1.70 -4.52
N LEU A 77 0.99 0.68 -3.80
CA LEU A 77 1.11 -0.68 -4.36
C LEU A 77 -0.27 -1.31 -4.69
N GLN A 78 -1.36 -0.78 -4.12
CA GLN A 78 -2.71 -1.18 -4.51
C GLN A 78 -3.16 -0.55 -5.83
N CYS A 79 -2.55 0.56 -6.26
CA CYS A 79 -2.90 1.22 -7.51
C CYS A 79 -2.63 0.28 -8.72
N PRO A 80 -3.60 0.12 -9.65
CA PRO A 80 -3.47 -0.76 -10.82
C PRO A 80 -2.24 -0.51 -11.70
N ARG A 81 -1.78 0.74 -11.74
CA ARG A 81 -0.66 1.18 -12.59
C ARG A 81 0.71 0.99 -11.96
N VAL A 82 0.79 0.66 -10.67
CA VAL A 82 2.06 0.48 -9.96
C VAL A 82 2.47 -0.98 -10.05
N GLY A 83 3.63 -1.25 -10.64
CA GLY A 83 4.23 -2.58 -10.72
C GLY A 83 5.16 -2.86 -9.55
N ARG A 84 6.03 -1.90 -9.21
CA ARG A 84 7.06 -2.09 -8.18
C ARG A 84 7.29 -0.82 -7.39
N ILE A 85 7.59 -0.96 -6.11
CA ILE A 85 8.09 0.14 -5.27
C ILE A 85 9.42 -0.32 -4.68
N ALA A 86 10.45 0.50 -4.84
CA ALA A 86 11.76 0.24 -4.27
C ALA A 86 12.26 1.45 -3.48
N ILE A 87 13.11 1.18 -2.51
CA ILE A 87 13.88 2.20 -1.79
C ILE A 87 15.34 1.96 -2.15
N ASP A 88 15.99 2.95 -2.76
CA ASP A 88 17.37 2.84 -3.19
C ASP A 88 18.26 3.92 -2.60
N GLY A 89 19.55 3.70 -2.74
CA GLY A 89 20.57 4.66 -2.36
C GLY A 89 21.93 4.16 -2.76
N GLY A 90 22.96 4.74 -2.16
CA GLY A 90 24.32 4.31 -2.42
C GLY A 90 25.34 5.12 -1.66
N PHE A 91 26.59 4.95 -2.06
CA PHE A 91 27.72 5.70 -1.53
C PHE A 91 28.52 6.34 -2.64
N ASN A 92 28.99 7.56 -2.39
CA ASN A 92 30.10 8.14 -3.13
C ASN A 92 31.39 7.86 -2.35
N TRP A 93 32.50 7.70 -3.05
CA TRP A 93 33.81 7.45 -2.44
C TRP A 93 34.80 8.54 -2.79
N ALA A 94 35.66 8.91 -1.85
CA ALA A 94 36.79 9.78 -2.09
C ALA A 94 38.02 9.30 -1.30
N ALA A 95 39.22 9.68 -1.74
CA ALA A 95 40.43 9.38 -0.98
C ALA A 95 40.40 10.11 0.37
N ASN A 96 40.02 11.40 0.37
CA ASN A 96 39.99 12.26 1.55
C ASN A 96 38.65 13.00 1.67
N PRO A 97 38.20 13.40 2.88
CA PRO A 97 36.96 14.15 3.06
C PRO A 97 36.89 15.47 2.28
N ARG A 98 38.03 16.14 2.08
CA ARG A 98 38.10 17.42 1.36
C ARG A 98 37.73 17.28 -0.11
N ASP A 99 37.95 16.12 -0.71
CA ASP A 99 37.75 15.90 -2.14
C ASP A 99 36.26 15.98 -2.51
N PHE A 100 35.34 15.68 -1.58
CA PHE A 100 33.90 15.88 -1.78
C PHE A 100 33.56 17.35 -2.01
N ALA A 101 34.21 18.29 -1.32
CA ALA A 101 33.98 19.72 -1.48
C ALA A 101 34.49 20.25 -2.83
N TYR A 102 35.49 19.59 -3.42
CA TYR A 102 36.08 19.96 -4.71
C TYR A 102 35.52 19.15 -5.89
N GLY A 103 34.55 18.26 -5.66
CA GLY A 103 34.02 17.37 -6.70
C GLY A 103 34.98 16.27 -7.17
N ALA A 104 36.09 16.05 -6.46
CA ALA A 104 37.12 15.07 -6.78
C ALA A 104 36.82 13.68 -6.15
N TYR A 105 35.57 13.24 -6.28
CA TYR A 105 35.11 11.96 -5.73
C TYR A 105 34.60 11.03 -6.83
N LYS A 106 34.56 9.73 -6.56
CA LYS A 106 33.90 8.76 -7.44
C LYS A 106 32.41 8.70 -7.09
N PRO A 107 31.51 9.19 -7.97
CA PRO A 107 30.08 9.04 -7.76
C PRO A 107 29.68 7.57 -7.92
N CYS A 108 28.62 7.17 -7.22
CA CYS A 108 28.04 5.81 -7.32
C CYS A 108 29.10 4.71 -7.12
N ALA A 109 29.91 4.85 -6.07
CA ALA A 109 30.93 3.86 -5.72
C ALA A 109 30.29 2.50 -5.36
N SER A 110 29.09 2.52 -4.81
CA SER A 110 28.20 1.37 -4.70
C SER A 110 26.75 1.83 -4.57
N ASP A 111 25.85 0.94 -4.98
CA ASP A 111 24.41 1.14 -4.93
C ASP A 111 23.75 0.02 -4.12
N TRP A 112 22.59 0.31 -3.53
CA TRP A 112 21.74 -0.68 -2.89
C TRP A 112 20.29 -0.38 -3.20
N GLU A 113 19.48 -1.44 -3.24
CA GLU A 113 18.04 -1.37 -3.45
C GLU A 113 17.35 -2.34 -2.50
N VAL A 114 16.23 -1.91 -1.92
CA VAL A 114 15.30 -2.77 -1.19
C VAL A 114 13.93 -2.63 -1.86
N VAL A 115 13.48 -3.72 -2.48
CA VAL A 115 12.13 -3.79 -3.06
C VAL A 115 11.13 -3.86 -1.91
N PHE A 116 10.34 -2.81 -1.75
CA PHE A 116 9.30 -2.74 -0.74
C PHE A 116 8.11 -3.66 -1.06
N GLY A 117 7.81 -3.79 -2.35
CA GLY A 117 6.80 -4.67 -2.88
C GLY A 117 6.80 -4.62 -4.39
N GLU A 118 6.48 -5.77 -4.98
CA GLU A 118 6.37 -5.96 -6.41
C GLU A 118 5.06 -6.69 -6.67
N ARG A 119 4.36 -6.30 -7.71
CA ARG A 119 3.19 -7.00 -8.22
C ARG A 119 3.69 -7.92 -9.30
N GLU A 120 3.46 -9.23 -9.17
CA GLU A 120 3.73 -10.16 -10.27
C GLU A 120 3.06 -9.57 -11.53
N PRO A 121 3.82 -9.36 -12.62
CA PRO A 121 3.21 -9.02 -13.90
C PRO A 121 2.18 -10.11 -14.13
N LEU A 122 0.93 -9.73 -14.45
CA LEU A 122 -0.11 -10.69 -14.78
C LEU A 122 0.47 -11.60 -15.84
N GLN A 123 0.87 -12.82 -15.44
CA GLN A 123 1.25 -13.84 -16.38
C GLN A 123 -0.05 -14.15 -17.11
N VAL A 124 -0.25 -13.48 -18.23
CA VAL A 124 -1.24 -13.88 -19.21
C VAL A 124 -0.74 -15.24 -19.66
N ALA A 125 -1.25 -16.29 -19.04
CA ALA A 125 -0.93 -17.65 -19.44
C ALA A 125 -1.20 -17.72 -20.95
N PRO A 126 -0.21 -18.07 -21.78
CA PRO A 126 -0.47 -18.20 -23.20
C PRO A 126 -1.54 -19.28 -23.35
N LEU A 127 -2.72 -18.89 -23.85
CA LEU A 127 -3.75 -19.85 -24.20
C LEU A 127 -3.15 -20.77 -25.27
N PRO A 128 -3.26 -22.10 -25.12
CA PRO A 128 -2.72 -23.02 -26.11
C PRO A 128 -3.45 -22.80 -27.45
N GLY A 129 -2.76 -22.21 -28.41
CA GLY A 129 -3.19 -22.15 -29.82
C GLY A 129 -3.60 -20.79 -30.38
N GLN A 130 -3.23 -19.64 -29.80
CA GLN A 130 -3.53 -18.33 -30.42
C GLN A 130 -2.31 -17.60 -30.96
N ASP A 131 -2.25 -17.56 -32.29
CA ASP A 131 -1.49 -16.59 -33.07
C ASP A 131 -1.84 -15.16 -32.66
N ALA A 132 -0.80 -14.34 -32.55
CA ALA A 132 -0.87 -12.96 -32.14
C ALA A 132 -1.74 -12.12 -33.10
N SER A 133 -2.98 -11.85 -32.69
CA SER A 133 -3.76 -10.72 -33.21
C SER A 133 -4.07 -9.77 -32.05
N VAL A 134 -3.39 -8.63 -32.10
CA VAL A 134 -3.49 -7.51 -31.17
C VAL A 134 -4.87 -6.86 -31.36
N GLY A 135 -5.75 -6.92 -30.36
CA GLY A 135 -7.07 -6.28 -30.49
C GLY A 135 -8.10 -6.42 -29.37
N GLY A 136 -7.79 -6.92 -28.18
CA GLY A 136 -8.82 -7.10 -27.14
C GLY A 136 -8.29 -7.00 -25.72
N ASP A 137 -8.17 -5.79 -25.17
CA ASP A 137 -7.63 -5.64 -23.80
C ASP A 137 -8.37 -4.61 -22.90
N ALA A 138 -9.19 -3.70 -23.46
CA ALA A 138 -9.94 -2.73 -22.63
C ALA A 138 -11.35 -3.22 -22.24
N LEU A 139 -12.04 -3.90 -23.18
CA LEU A 139 -13.39 -4.42 -22.95
C LEU A 139 -13.40 -5.55 -21.92
N ASP A 140 -12.34 -6.36 -21.87
CA ASP A 140 -12.23 -7.49 -20.95
C ASP A 140 -11.97 -7.03 -19.50
N VAL A 141 -11.09 -6.03 -19.30
CA VAL A 141 -10.84 -5.44 -17.97
C VAL A 141 -12.11 -4.79 -17.42
N ARG A 142 -12.84 -4.02 -18.25
CA ARG A 142 -14.10 -3.39 -17.84
C ARG A 142 -15.15 -4.43 -17.45
N ALA A 143 -15.29 -5.50 -18.22
CA ALA A 143 -16.22 -6.59 -17.92
C ALA A 143 -15.87 -7.28 -16.58
N ARG A 144 -14.58 -7.52 -16.32
CA ARG A 144 -14.10 -8.11 -15.05
C ARG A 144 -14.36 -7.21 -13.85
N VAL A 145 -14.06 -5.91 -13.95
CA VAL A 145 -14.33 -4.94 -12.87
C VAL A 145 -15.83 -4.85 -12.59
N LEU A 146 -16.65 -4.81 -13.65
CA LEU A 146 -18.10 -4.78 -13.52
C LEU A 146 -18.65 -6.04 -12.84
N ALA A 147 -18.14 -7.22 -13.19
CA ALA A 147 -18.50 -8.48 -12.55
C ALA A 147 -18.16 -8.46 -11.05
N GLN A 148 -16.95 -8.00 -10.69
CA GLN A 148 -16.52 -7.90 -9.30
C GLN A 148 -17.41 -6.95 -8.47
N PHE A 149 -17.82 -5.80 -9.04
CA PHE A 149 -18.73 -4.88 -8.36
C PHE A 149 -20.12 -5.47 -8.18
N LYS A 150 -20.65 -6.18 -9.19
CA LYS A 150 -21.95 -6.85 -9.09
C LYS A 150 -21.95 -7.96 -8.03
N ASP A 151 -20.89 -8.76 -7.97
CA ASP A 151 -20.75 -9.79 -6.94
C ASP A 151 -20.66 -9.20 -5.54
N THR A 152 -19.90 -8.11 -5.38
CA THR A 152 -19.79 -7.41 -4.09
C THR A 152 -21.12 -6.78 -3.68
N LEU A 153 -21.87 -6.23 -4.63
CA LEU A 153 -23.21 -5.67 -4.41
C LEU A 153 -24.18 -6.76 -3.94
N ARG A 154 -24.18 -7.92 -4.61
CA ARG A 154 -25.02 -9.06 -4.23
C ARG A 154 -24.73 -9.52 -2.80
N GLN A 155 -23.45 -9.69 -2.44
CA GLN A 155 -23.05 -10.05 -1.07
C GLN A 155 -23.54 -9.02 -0.04
N ALA A 156 -23.40 -7.73 -0.32
CA ALA A 156 -23.85 -6.68 0.59
C ALA A 156 -25.38 -6.70 0.79
N GLN A 157 -26.15 -7.03 -0.26
CA GLN A 157 -27.59 -7.18 -0.20
C GLN A 157 -28.01 -8.41 0.63
N GLU A 158 -27.38 -9.57 0.38
CA GLU A 158 -27.62 -10.78 1.17
C GLU A 158 -27.35 -10.56 2.66
N GLU A 159 -26.25 -9.88 2.99
CA GLU A 159 -25.93 -9.51 4.37
C GLU A 159 -26.99 -8.59 4.98
N LEU A 160 -27.43 -7.56 4.25
CA LEU A 160 -28.48 -6.64 4.69
C LEU A 160 -29.78 -7.39 5.00
N ASP A 161 -30.18 -8.31 4.13
CA ASP A 161 -31.39 -9.13 4.28
C ASP A 161 -31.27 -10.13 5.43
N SER A 162 -30.05 -10.63 5.69
CA SER A 162 -29.78 -11.57 6.78
C SER A 162 -29.76 -10.94 8.18
N LEU A 163 -29.77 -9.60 8.29
CA LEU A 163 -29.65 -8.93 9.57
C LEU A 163 -30.86 -9.27 10.47
N PRO A 164 -30.61 -9.79 11.69
CA PRO A 164 -31.69 -10.13 12.61
C PRO A 164 -32.47 -8.86 12.96
N HIS A 165 -33.77 -8.90 12.66
CA HIS A 165 -34.68 -7.79 12.88
C HIS A 165 -34.78 -7.56 14.40
N GLY A 166 -34.05 -6.55 14.91
CA GLY A 166 -34.14 -6.14 16.32
C GLY A 166 -32.83 -6.03 17.09
N ARG A 167 -31.67 -6.46 16.56
CA ARG A 167 -30.37 -6.17 17.21
C ARG A 167 -29.64 -5.05 16.47
N LEU A 168 -29.74 -3.83 17.01
CA LEU A 168 -28.94 -2.70 16.56
C LEU A 168 -27.48 -2.92 16.98
N ALA A 169 -26.67 -3.42 16.06
CA ALA A 169 -25.22 -3.38 16.17
C ALA A 169 -24.70 -2.04 15.64
N TYR A 170 -23.76 -1.44 16.37
CA TYR A 170 -23.06 -0.23 15.92
C TYR A 170 -21.65 -0.61 15.49
N VAL A 171 -21.17 0.08 14.46
CA VAL A 171 -19.82 -0.06 13.92
C VAL A 171 -19.16 1.31 13.92
N VAL A 172 -17.82 1.31 14.03
CA VAL A 172 -17.03 2.53 13.87
C VAL A 172 -16.50 2.57 12.45
N THR A 173 -16.64 3.72 11.81
CA THR A 173 -16.10 3.98 10.49
C THR A 173 -15.13 5.15 10.54
N CYS A 174 -14.15 5.22 9.65
CA CYS A 174 -13.36 6.42 9.42
C CYS A 174 -13.34 6.71 7.91
N GLU A 175 -13.73 7.91 7.50
CA GLU A 175 -13.89 8.26 6.08
C GLU A 175 -14.77 7.26 5.32
N SER A 176 -15.90 6.89 5.93
CA SER A 176 -16.85 5.91 5.39
C SER A 176 -16.30 4.48 5.23
N MET A 177 -15.10 4.19 5.75
CA MET A 177 -14.54 2.84 5.80
C MET A 177 -14.82 2.20 7.17
N PRO A 178 -15.59 1.11 7.24
CA PRO A 178 -15.80 0.37 8.48
C PRO A 178 -14.51 -0.22 9.02
N LEU A 179 -14.41 -0.29 10.35
CA LEU A 179 -13.20 -0.75 11.04
C LEU A 179 -13.46 -2.04 11.81
N LYS A 180 -12.47 -2.93 11.75
CA LYS A 180 -12.28 -4.06 12.66
C LYS A 180 -11.21 -3.67 13.66
N PHE A 181 -11.40 -4.11 14.89
CA PHE A 181 -10.48 -3.91 16.00
C PHE A 181 -10.20 -5.24 16.68
N ASP A 182 -9.02 -5.35 17.27
CA ASP A 182 -8.68 -6.42 18.19
C ASP A 182 -9.17 -6.05 19.58
N ILE A 183 -9.94 -6.95 20.21
CA ILE A 183 -10.53 -6.76 21.54
C ILE A 183 -9.76 -7.63 22.52
N SER A 184 -9.25 -7.03 23.59
CA SER A 184 -8.61 -7.70 24.71
C SER A 184 -9.11 -7.13 26.03
N ASP A 185 -8.70 -7.76 27.15
CA ASP A 185 -9.00 -7.25 28.50
C ASP A 185 -8.38 -5.86 28.77
N GLN A 186 -7.37 -5.46 27.98
CA GLN A 186 -6.72 -4.15 28.07
C GLN A 186 -7.41 -3.07 27.21
N GLY A 187 -8.40 -3.46 26.40
CA GLY A 187 -9.17 -2.53 25.55
C GLY A 187 -9.19 -2.92 24.07
N VAL A 188 -9.41 -1.90 23.24
CA VAL A 188 -9.63 -2.01 21.80
C VAL A 188 -8.42 -1.43 21.06
N SER A 189 -7.77 -2.18 20.18
CA SER A 189 -6.57 -1.77 19.44
C SER A 189 -6.62 -2.12 17.94
N ASP A 190 -5.58 -1.71 17.23
CA ASP A 190 -5.27 -2.13 15.85
C ASP A 190 -6.42 -1.97 14.83
N PRO A 191 -6.94 -0.74 14.67
CA PRO A 191 -8.01 -0.49 13.70
C PRO A 191 -7.58 -0.85 12.29
N THR A 192 -8.32 -1.76 11.65
CA THR A 192 -8.10 -2.21 10.28
C THR A 192 -9.36 -2.01 9.45
N SER A 193 -9.23 -1.39 8.27
CA SER A 193 -10.39 -1.18 7.38
C SER A 193 -10.89 -2.50 6.80
N VAL A 194 -12.20 -2.71 6.89
CA VAL A 194 -12.88 -3.93 6.45
C VAL A 194 -14.22 -3.60 5.82
N ARG A 195 -14.87 -4.60 5.23
CA ARG A 195 -16.27 -4.49 4.81
C ARG A 195 -17.19 -4.41 6.05
N PRO A 196 -18.34 -3.72 5.97
CA PRO A 196 -19.22 -3.49 7.12
C PRO A 196 -19.60 -4.77 7.88
N TRP A 197 -19.87 -5.87 7.18
CA TRP A 197 -20.26 -7.14 7.80
C TRP A 197 -19.13 -7.83 8.58
N ASN A 198 -17.87 -7.50 8.27
CA ASN A 198 -16.68 -7.96 8.99
C ASN A 198 -16.21 -6.97 10.06
N ALA A 199 -16.88 -5.81 10.20
CA ALA A 199 -16.54 -4.80 11.18
C ALA A 199 -16.84 -5.28 12.61
N THR A 200 -16.07 -4.79 13.56
CA THR A 200 -16.30 -5.09 14.98
C THR A 200 -17.59 -4.42 15.43
N ARG A 201 -18.46 -5.18 16.09
CA ARG A 201 -19.79 -4.75 16.51
C ARG A 201 -19.74 -4.34 17.97
N PHE A 202 -20.28 -3.18 18.27
CA PHE A 202 -20.31 -2.59 19.60
C PHE A 202 -21.73 -2.21 20.01
N SER A 203 -21.92 -2.01 21.32
CA SER A 203 -23.03 -1.21 21.81
C SER A 203 -22.84 0.26 21.39
N ARG A 204 -23.90 1.08 21.40
CA ARG A 204 -23.77 2.50 21.02
C ARG A 204 -22.80 3.28 21.93
N PRO A 205 -22.84 3.13 23.27
CA PRO A 205 -21.87 3.79 24.15
C PRO A 205 -20.43 3.39 23.84
N ASP A 206 -20.15 2.08 23.70
CA ASP A 206 -18.82 1.58 23.40
C ASP A 206 -18.33 2.06 22.03
N ALA A 207 -19.21 2.01 21.01
CA ALA A 207 -18.89 2.52 19.69
C ALA A 207 -18.50 4.00 19.73
N THR A 208 -19.18 4.80 20.55
CA THR A 208 -18.91 6.24 20.69
C THR A 208 -17.55 6.48 21.34
N LEU A 209 -17.22 5.72 22.38
CA LEU A 209 -15.91 5.79 23.04
C LEU A 209 -14.79 5.35 22.09
N VAL A 210 -14.98 4.24 21.37
CA VAL A 210 -14.00 3.75 20.40
C VAL A 210 -13.83 4.75 19.26
N ALA A 211 -14.92 5.30 18.72
CA ALA A 211 -14.89 6.29 17.65
C ALA A 211 -14.14 7.57 18.04
N ALA A 212 -14.36 8.09 19.25
CA ALA A 212 -13.67 9.28 19.75
C ALA A 212 -12.15 9.09 19.89
N ASN A 213 -11.72 7.86 20.20
CA ASN A 213 -10.30 7.52 20.36
C ASN A 213 -9.66 6.97 19.07
N THR A 214 -10.43 6.77 18.01
CA THR A 214 -9.93 6.29 16.72
C THR A 214 -9.79 7.47 15.78
N SER A 215 -8.61 7.65 15.18
CA SER A 215 -8.40 8.65 14.13
C SER A 215 -7.53 8.11 13.00
N ASN A 216 -7.75 8.61 11.79
CA ASN A 216 -6.86 8.30 10.67
C ASN A 216 -5.56 9.12 10.76
N GLY A 217 -4.64 8.89 9.80
CA GLY A 217 -3.38 9.65 9.72
C GLY A 217 -3.54 11.16 9.51
N ASN A 218 -4.74 11.62 9.13
CA ASN A 218 -5.09 13.02 8.91
C ASN A 218 -5.78 13.65 10.14
N GLY A 219 -5.87 12.92 11.27
CA GLY A 219 -6.52 13.40 12.49
C GLY A 219 -8.06 13.42 12.44
N LYS A 220 -8.68 12.87 11.38
CA LYS A 220 -10.14 12.72 11.34
C LYS A 220 -10.55 11.59 12.28
N VAL A 221 -11.41 11.92 13.23
CA VAL A 221 -11.93 10.96 14.22
C VAL A 221 -12.92 9.97 13.60
N GLY A 222 -13.12 8.84 14.27
CA GLY A 222 -14.10 7.84 13.88
C GLY A 222 -15.53 8.36 14.01
N GLU A 223 -16.42 7.80 13.21
CA GLU A 223 -17.85 8.07 13.22
C GLU A 223 -18.60 6.78 13.56
N VAL A 224 -19.64 6.89 14.37
CA VAL A 224 -20.50 5.76 14.74
C VAL A 224 -21.64 5.63 13.74
N HIS A 225 -21.78 4.44 13.16
CA HIS A 225 -22.88 4.11 12.26
C HIS A 225 -23.61 2.87 12.76
N THR A 226 -24.88 2.75 12.44
CA THR A 226 -25.56 1.44 12.58
C THR A 226 -24.97 0.50 11.52
N LEU A 227 -24.84 -0.79 11.85
CA LEU A 227 -24.36 -1.80 10.89
C LEU A 227 -25.21 -1.77 9.61
N LYS A 228 -26.53 -1.66 9.77
CA LYS A 228 -27.48 -1.50 8.67
C LYS A 228 -27.14 -0.28 7.80
N GLY A 229 -27.00 0.91 8.41
CA GLY A 229 -26.67 2.13 7.68
C GLY A 229 -25.31 2.08 6.98
N ALA A 230 -24.32 1.42 7.58
CA ALA A 230 -23.01 1.21 6.95
C ALA A 230 -23.09 0.30 5.71
N ILE A 231 -23.89 -0.78 5.78
CA ILE A 231 -24.13 -1.66 4.62
C ILE A 231 -24.92 -0.93 3.53
N GLU A 232 -25.99 -0.21 3.88
CA GLU A 232 -26.79 0.59 2.94
C GLU A 232 -25.92 1.64 2.21
N SER A 233 -25.07 2.36 2.94
CA SER A 233 -24.13 3.32 2.34
C SER A 233 -23.14 2.66 1.37
N GLN A 234 -22.69 1.44 1.67
CA GLN A 234 -21.80 0.69 0.78
C GLN A 234 -22.53 0.23 -0.50
N ILE A 235 -23.77 -0.25 -0.37
CA ILE A 235 -24.64 -0.62 -1.49
C ILE A 235 -24.83 0.57 -2.43
N ASP A 236 -25.14 1.74 -1.89
CA ASP A 236 -25.33 2.95 -2.69
C ASP A 236 -24.05 3.38 -3.41
N THR A 237 -22.89 3.23 -2.77
CA THR A 237 -21.59 3.50 -3.39
C THR A 237 -21.32 2.53 -4.55
N LEU A 238 -21.56 1.23 -4.35
CA LEU A 238 -21.37 0.21 -5.39
C LEU A 238 -22.29 0.45 -6.59
N ARG A 239 -23.56 0.82 -6.35
CA ARG A 239 -24.50 1.17 -7.42
C ARG A 239 -24.01 2.36 -8.26
N LYS A 240 -23.48 3.40 -7.61
CA LYS A 240 -22.89 4.56 -8.31
C LYS A 240 -21.67 4.15 -9.16
N LEU A 241 -20.78 3.33 -8.61
CA LEU A 241 -19.60 2.85 -9.34
C LEU A 241 -19.98 2.00 -10.55
N ILE A 242 -20.96 1.09 -10.40
CA ILE A 242 -21.50 0.29 -11.51
C ILE A 242 -22.08 1.20 -12.59
N ALA A 243 -22.84 2.24 -12.22
CA ALA A 243 -23.39 3.19 -13.18
C ALA A 243 -22.30 3.93 -13.96
N ILE A 244 -21.25 4.41 -13.28
CA ILE A 244 -20.11 5.07 -13.91
C ILE A 244 -19.40 4.13 -14.89
N VAL A 245 -19.08 2.91 -14.46
CA VAL A 245 -18.40 1.90 -15.30
C VAL A 245 -19.29 1.45 -16.45
N THR A 246 -20.62 1.50 -16.34
CA THR A 246 -21.53 1.12 -17.44
C THR A 246 -21.73 2.27 -18.44
N ALA A 247 -21.58 3.53 -18.01
CA ALA A 247 -21.81 4.70 -18.85
C ALA A 247 -20.64 5.09 -19.76
N GLY A 248 -19.39 4.84 -19.35
CA GLY A 248 -18.19 5.15 -20.14
C GLY A 248 -17.55 3.91 -20.70
#